data_AF-A0A1F9PXG7-F1
#
_entry.id   AF-A0A1F9PXG7-F1
#
_cell.length_a   1.000
_cell.length_b   1.000
_cell.length_c   1.000
_cell.angle_alpha   90.00
_cell.angle_beta   90.00
_cell.angle_gamma   90.00
#
_symmetry.space_group_name_H-M   'P 1'
#
loop_
_entity.id
_entity.type
_entity.pdbx_description
1 polymer ?
#
loop_
_entity_poly.entity_id
_entity_poly.type
_entity_poly.pdbx_seq_one_letter_code
_entity_poly.pdbx_strand_id
1 'polypeptide(L)' 'MAELLEKHMVGGTAEVVLVIGGAYGLSDAVRQRGNLLLSLSALTLPHQLARLLLTEQLYRGLTIIRHEPYHNR' A
#
# COMPACT_ATOMS: atom_id res chain seq x y z
N MET A 1 -7.16 -3.17 1.74
CA MET A 1 -6.16 -2.19 2.24
C MET A 1 -6.42 -1.81 3.69
N ALA A 2 -7.64 -1.36 4.05
CA ALA A 2 -8.01 -1.07 5.44
C ALA A 2 -7.66 -2.20 6.42
N GLU A 3 -8.13 -3.43 6.15
CA GLU A 3 -7.82 -4.61 6.97
C GLU A 3 -6.31 -4.88 7.13
N LEU A 4 -5.52 -4.65 6.08
CA LEU A 4 -4.06 -4.82 6.12
C LEU A 4 -3.42 -3.81 7.08
N LEU A 5 -3.85 -2.55 7.01
CA LEU A 5 -3.36 -1.48 7.89
C LEU A 5 -3.76 -1.75 9.34
N GLU A 6 -5.03 -2.08 9.57
CA GLU A 6 -5.56 -2.37 10.90
C GLU A 6 -4.82 -3.53 11.57
N LYS A 7 -4.53 -4.61 10.83
CA LYS A 7 -3.71 -5.73 11.32
C LYS A 7 -2.35 -5.28 11.85
N HIS A 8 -1.65 -4.40 11.12
CA HIS A 8 -0.35 -3.89 11.55
C HIS A 8 -0.45 -2.92 12.73
N MET A 9 -1.51 -2.11 12.78
CA MET A 9 -1.77 -1.17 13.89
C MET A 9 -2.05 -1.92 15.19
N VAL A 10 -2.96 -2.91 15.17
CA VAL A 10 -3.30 -3.72 16.36
C VAL A 10 -2.15 -4.63 16.76
N GLY A 11 -1.38 -5.14 15.79
CA GLY A 11 -0.21 -5.99 16.03
C GLY A 11 1.00 -5.27 16.62
N GLY A 12 0.93 -3.96 16.88
CA GLY A 12 2.04 -3.19 17.46
C GLY A 12 3.24 -3.05 16.52
N THR A 13 3.03 -3.10 15.20
CA THR A 13 4.10 -2.88 14.22
C THR A 13 4.57 -1.44 14.31
N ALA A 14 5.81 -1.20 14.73
CA ALA A 14 6.34 0.16 14.94
C ALA A 14 6.47 0.95 13.62
N GLU A 15 6.85 0.30 12.53
CA GLU A 15 7.04 0.93 11.22
C GLU A 15 6.59 0.00 10.09
N VAL A 16 5.86 0.57 9.13
CA VAL A 16 5.47 -0.10 7.88
C VAL A 16 6.15 0.64 6.72
N VAL A 17 7.05 -0.05 6.03
CA VAL A 17 7.77 0.49 4.87
C VAL A 17 7.18 -0.07 3.58
N LEU A 18 6.76 0.83 2.68
CA LEU A 18 6.24 0.49 1.37
C LEU A 18 7.27 0.81 0.29
N VAL A 19 7.56 -0.15 -0.57
CA VAL A 19 8.60 -0.03 -1.61
C VAL A 19 7.97 -0.12 -2.99
N ILE A 20 8.25 0.87 -3.85
CA ILE A 20 7.83 0.89 -5.25
C ILE A 20 9.09 0.80 -6.11
N GLY A 21 9.11 -0.15 -7.04
CA GLY A 21 10.23 -0.34 -7.96
C GLY A 21 10.35 0.79 -8.99
N GLY A 22 11.54 0.88 -9.60
CA GLY A 22 11.79 1.78 -10.71
C GLY A 22 11.23 1.25 -12.03
N ALA A 23 11.72 1.78 -13.16
CA ALA A 23 11.28 1.36 -14.51
C ALA A 23 11.48 -0.15 -14.78
N TYR A 24 12.46 -0.78 -14.12
CA TYR A 24 12.77 -2.21 -14.24
C TYR A 24 12.18 -3.06 -13.12
N GLY A 25 11.32 -2.48 -12.25
CA GLY A 25 10.72 -3.18 -11.12
C GLY A 25 11.64 -3.23 -9.88
N LEU A 26 11.38 -4.24 -9.03
CA LEU A 26 12.13 -4.50 -7.81
C LEU A 26 13.16 -5.60 -8.06
N SER A 27 14.37 -5.45 -7.51
CA SER A 27 15.35 -6.53 -7.51
C SER A 27 14.86 -7.73 -6.70
N ASP A 28 15.32 -8.92 -7.04
CA ASP A 28 14.91 -10.14 -6.34
C ASP A 28 15.29 -10.12 -4.86
N ALA A 29 16.41 -9.49 -4.50
CA ALA A 29 16.80 -9.30 -3.11
C ALA A 29 15.75 -8.51 -2.30
N VAL A 30 15.18 -7.44 -2.90
CA VAL A 30 14.11 -6.66 -2.26
C VAL A 30 12.81 -7.45 -2.20
N ARG A 31 12.47 -8.18 -3.27
CA ARG A 31 11.26 -9.02 -3.31
C ARG A 31 11.29 -10.13 -2.26
N GLN A 32 12.43 -10.77 -2.08
CA GLN A 32 12.63 -11.83 -1.08
C GLN A 32 12.67 -11.30 0.35
N ARG A 33 13.21 -10.09 0.56
CA ARG A 33 13.18 -9.43 1.87
C ARG A 33 11.79 -8.95 2.27
N GLY A 34 10.93 -8.60 1.30
CA GLY A 34 9.60 -8.06 1.56
C GLY A 34 8.71 -9.02 2.36
N ASN A 35 8.02 -8.48 3.38
CA ASN A 35 7.09 -9.26 4.19
C ASN A 35 5.78 -9.58 3.47
N LEU A 36 5.44 -8.80 2.44
CA LEU A 36 4.26 -8.94 1.61
C LEU A 36 4.55 -8.40 0.21
N LEU A 37 4.16 -9.15 -0.82
CA LEU A 37 4.08 -8.64 -2.18
C LEU A 37 2.64 -8.20 -2.46
N LEU A 38 2.45 -6.90 -2.61
CA LEU A 38 1.14 -6.29 -2.85
C LEU A 38 1.00 -5.93 -4.33
N SER A 39 -0.10 -6.35 -4.96
CA SER A 39 -0.48 -5.89 -6.30
C SER A 39 -1.49 -4.75 -6.21
N LEU A 40 -1.24 -3.65 -6.93
CA LEU A 40 -2.20 -2.55 -7.09
C LEU A 40 -3.21 -2.81 -8.20
N SER A 41 -2.84 -3.61 -9.20
CA SER A 41 -3.63 -3.91 -10.40
C SER A 41 -2.99 -5.05 -11.20
N ALA A 42 -3.76 -5.67 -12.10
CA ALA A 42 -3.20 -6.55 -13.14
C ALA A 42 -2.47 -5.78 -14.26
N LEU A 43 -2.65 -4.47 -14.34
CA LEU A 43 -1.99 -3.60 -15.32
C LEU A 43 -0.56 -3.25 -14.89
N THR A 44 0.32 -3.02 -15.88
CA THR A 44 1.63 -2.40 -15.64
C THR A 44 1.45 -0.89 -15.51
N LEU A 45 1.67 -0.36 -14.30
CA LEU A 45 1.50 1.05 -14.00
C LEU A 45 2.85 1.78 -14.04
N PRO A 46 2.93 2.99 -14.64
CA PRO A 46 4.09 3.85 -14.45
C PRO A 46 4.33 4.10 -12.96
N HIS A 47 5.59 4.09 -12.52
CA HIS A 47 5.94 4.21 -11.10
C HIS A 47 5.35 5.46 -10.41
N GLN A 48 5.19 6.57 -11.13
CA GLN A 48 4.56 7.78 -10.62
C GLN A 48 3.06 7.56 -10.32
N LEU A 49 2.34 6.88 -11.23
CA LEU A 49 0.92 6.57 -11.04
C LEU A 49 0.73 5.51 -9.95
N ALA A 50 1.60 4.50 -9.90
CA ALA A 50 1.59 3.50 -8.82
C ALA A 50 1.74 4.15 -7.44
N ARG A 51 2.62 5.15 -7.32
CA ARG A 51 2.80 5.93 -6.08
C ARG A 51 1.55 6.71 -5.70
N LEU A 52 0.93 7.39 -6.67
CA LEU A 52 -0.29 8.14 -6.45
C LEU A 52 -1.43 7.23 -5.98
N LEU A 53 -1.66 6.12 -6.69
CA LEU A 53 -2.71 5.15 -6.35
C LEU A 53 -2.46 4.49 -5.00
N LEU A 54 -1.21 4.12 -4.68
CA LEU A 54 -0.90 3.57 -3.36
C LEU A 54 -1.21 4.58 -2.26
N THR A 55 -0.82 5.84 -2.44
CA THR A 55 -1.06 6.91 -1.44
C THR A 55 -2.55 7.15 -1.23
N GLU A 56 -3.33 7.19 -2.32
CA GLU A 56 -4.79 7.31 -2.23
C GLU A 56 -5.42 6.11 -1.51
N GLN A 57 -4.97 4.90 -1.80
CA GLN A 57 -5.48 3.69 -1.16
C GLN A 57 -5.11 3.61 0.33
N LEU A 58 -3.96 4.16 0.74
CA LEU A 58 -3.62 4.32 2.16
C LEU A 58 -4.54 5.31 2.85
N TYR A 59 -4.75 6.48 2.23
CA TYR A 59 -5.68 7.48 2.74
C TYR A 59 -7.08 6.89 2.91
N ARG A 60 -7.64 6.29 1.85
CA ARG A 60 -8.92 5.59 1.86
C ARG A 60 -8.99 4.54 2.96
N GLY A 61 -7.95 3.72 3.11
CA GLY A 61 -7.88 2.68 4.13
C GLY A 61 -7.98 3.25 5.54
N LEU A 62 -7.25 4.33 5.82
CA LEU A 62 -7.30 5.03 7.11
C LEU A 62 -8.64 5.71 7.36
N THR A 63 -9.25 6.35 6.35
CA THR A 63 -10.57 6.97 6.47
C THR A 63 -11.64 5.92 6.81
N ILE A 64 -11.57 4.73 6.20
CA ILE A 64 -12.46 3.60 6.52
C ILE A 64 -12.29 3.15 7.98
N ILE A 65 -11.04 2.96 8.44
CA ILE A 65 -10.74 2.55 9.83
C ILE A 65 -11.28 3.57 10.84
N ARG A 66 -11.25 4.86 10.50
CA ARG A 66 -11.73 5.95 11.36
C ARG A 66 -13.24 6.17 11.30
N HIS A 67 -13.97 5.40 10.49
CA HIS A 67 -15.39 5.62 10.21
C HIS A 67 -15.71 7.04 9.73
N GLU A 68 -14.75 7.68 9.05
CA GLU A 68 -14.94 8.98 8.41
C GLU A 68 -15.63 8.80 7.06
N PRO A 69 -16.49 9.74 6.63
CA PRO A 69 -17.12 9.66 5.31
C PRO A 69 -16.06 9.76 4.21
N TYR A 70 -15.94 8.71 3.41
CA TYR A 70 -15.02 8.61 2.29
C TYR A 70 -15.84 8.46 0.99
N HIS A 71 -15.79 9.45 0.10
CA HIS A 71 -16.51 9.51 -1.18
C HIS A 71 -17.93 8.93 -1.14
N ASN A 72 -18.83 9.66 -0.48
CA ASN A 72 -20.25 9.85 -0.79
C ASN A 72 -20.85 10.68 0.36
N ARG A 73 -21.33 11.88 0.04
CA ARG A 73 -22.64 12.34 0.51
C ARG A 73 -23.61 12.11 -0.64
#